data_AF-A0A0P7BYG2-F1
#
_entry.id   AF-A0A0P7BYG2-F1
#
_cell.length_a   1.000
_cell.length_b   1.000
_cell.length_c   1.000
_cell.angle_alpha   90.00
_cell.angle_beta   90.00
_cell.angle_gamma   90.00
#
_symmetry.space_group_name_H-M   'P 1'
#
loop_
_entity.id
_entity.type
_entity.pdbx_description
1 polymer ?
#
loop_
_entity_poly.entity_id
_entity_poly.type
_entity_poly.pdbx_seq_one_letter_code
_entity_poly.pdbx_strand_id
1 'polypeptide(L)'
;MRLSELGFDGLDEFSDEVWRAVARHPYSGVDLLAEWLRRPEPIVQAEMERLVEAGLVRQVGHQWEPQDPARVLQARHAVREAALVAERARMADERAQLYRSGLFGDYVAGRRRAGTNAGIQVLARDEIFPRMAELTGKSTQSIRFLLSGPPPPGLGGDVPDLLVPAAGRGVHIASVWTPGAVTVARRRNAGRRLPPIGQVYVAPALPMRAIVWDATAALVPVRDDDLDDGAFAVVAPTLVLAVADMVTRTQRAAAVRGSAEVVVDEPATMRRQRALLRLLDMGLDDSRAARELGVSDRTVKRDVAELCQRFGVLSRFQLGAAAARSGYLSRGGRGAEQGGAAVPPAVGVPSGVPSAVPSAVPPAAPPAAGIPSTVPAAGSRTVGMA
;
A
#
# COMPACT_ATOMS: atom_id res chain seq x y z
N MET A 1 36.33 -3.35 8.62
CA MET A 1 35.06 -3.95 9.07
C MET A 1 35.27 -5.45 9.08
N ARG A 2 35.07 -6.06 10.24
CA ARG A 2 35.35 -7.48 10.49
C ARG A 2 34.10 -8.33 10.20
N LEU A 3 34.25 -9.59 9.79
CA LEU A 3 33.11 -10.52 9.59
C LEU A 3 32.39 -10.76 10.92
N SER A 4 33.13 -10.74 12.03
CA SER A 4 32.61 -10.79 13.39
C SER A 4 31.71 -9.61 13.77
N GLU A 5 31.86 -8.44 13.12
CA GLU A 5 31.01 -7.26 13.34
C GLU A 5 29.72 -7.30 12.49
N LEU A 6 29.59 -8.25 11.57
CA LEU A 6 28.54 -8.29 10.55
C LEU A 6 27.38 -9.26 10.86
N GLY A 7 27.29 -9.74 12.11
CA GLY A 7 26.19 -10.62 12.55
C GLY A 7 26.40 -12.10 12.22
N PHE A 8 27.66 -12.52 12.01
CA PHE A 8 28.05 -13.92 12.00
C PHE A 8 28.50 -14.33 13.41
N ASP A 9 27.57 -14.92 14.16
CA ASP A 9 27.83 -15.37 15.54
C ASP A 9 28.96 -16.42 15.58
N GLY A 10 29.91 -16.25 16.51
CA GLY A 10 30.97 -17.22 16.74
C GLY A 10 32.22 -17.10 15.85
N LEU A 11 32.28 -16.10 14.97
CA LEU A 11 33.50 -15.78 14.22
C LEU A 11 34.37 -14.77 14.97
N ASP A 12 35.68 -14.99 14.96
CA ASP A 12 36.67 -14.15 15.63
C ASP A 12 37.62 -13.46 14.63
N GLU A 13 38.66 -12.82 15.15
CA GLU A 13 39.66 -12.12 14.32
C GLU A 13 40.48 -13.09 13.46
N PHE A 14 40.60 -14.36 13.87
CA PHE A 14 41.29 -15.38 13.09
C PHE A 14 40.41 -15.90 11.94
N SER A 15 39.10 -16.06 12.15
CA SER A 15 38.14 -16.37 11.07
C SER A 15 38.22 -15.35 9.92
N ASP A 16 38.37 -14.09 10.30
CA ASP A 16 38.57 -12.93 9.44
C ASP A 16 39.84 -13.03 8.58
N GLU A 17 40.94 -13.45 9.18
CA GLU A 17 42.23 -13.65 8.51
C GLU A 17 42.17 -14.84 7.53
N VAL A 18 41.60 -15.96 7.98
CA VAL A 18 41.43 -17.17 7.17
C VAL A 18 40.54 -16.89 5.96
N TRP A 19 39.39 -16.25 6.17
CA TRP A 19 38.49 -15.90 5.06
C TRP A 19 39.15 -14.97 4.05
N ARG A 20 39.94 -13.97 4.50
CA ARG A 20 40.70 -13.08 3.60
C ARG A 20 41.79 -13.82 2.84
N ALA A 21 42.46 -14.79 3.45
CA ALA A 21 43.46 -15.62 2.77
C ALA A 21 42.82 -16.45 1.65
N VAL A 22 41.67 -17.08 1.91
CA VAL A 22 40.88 -17.80 0.90
C VAL A 22 40.37 -16.85 -0.19
N ALA A 23 39.97 -15.62 0.17
CA ALA A 23 39.51 -14.62 -0.79
C ALA A 23 40.61 -14.12 -1.74
N ARG A 24 41.85 -13.99 -1.24
CA ARG A 24 43.01 -13.58 -2.05
C ARG A 24 43.57 -14.71 -2.90
N HIS A 25 43.42 -15.94 -2.43
CA HIS A 25 43.94 -17.13 -3.10
C HIS A 25 42.86 -18.22 -3.19
N PRO A 26 41.80 -18.00 -4.00
CA PRO A 26 40.75 -19.00 -4.18
C PRO A 26 41.33 -20.32 -4.69
N TYR A 27 40.70 -21.42 -4.33
CA TYR A 27 41.07 -22.77 -4.76
C TYR A 27 42.39 -23.34 -4.20
N SER A 28 42.97 -22.69 -3.18
CA SER A 28 44.17 -23.17 -2.49
C SER A 28 43.84 -24.29 -1.49
N GLY A 29 44.80 -25.20 -1.29
CA GLY A 29 44.74 -26.21 -0.23
C GLY A 29 44.99 -25.63 1.16
N VAL A 30 44.64 -26.39 2.20
CA VAL A 30 44.75 -25.99 3.61
C VAL A 30 46.21 -25.91 4.06
N ASP A 31 47.07 -26.73 3.45
CA ASP A 31 48.53 -26.72 3.58
C ASP A 31 49.14 -25.35 3.22
N LEU A 32 48.77 -24.80 2.07
CA LEU A 32 49.25 -23.49 1.60
C LEU A 32 48.67 -22.33 2.43
N LEU A 33 47.40 -22.43 2.81
CA LEU A 33 46.76 -21.45 3.70
C LEU A 33 47.43 -21.42 5.08
N ALA A 34 47.82 -22.59 5.62
CA ALA A 34 48.53 -22.70 6.89
C ALA A 34 49.92 -22.08 6.86
N GLU A 35 50.64 -22.24 5.75
CA GLU A 35 51.93 -21.58 5.52
C GLU A 35 51.79 -20.05 5.50
N TRP A 36 50.82 -19.52 4.73
CA TRP A 36 50.61 -18.07 4.63
C TRP A 36 50.12 -17.43 5.93
N LEU A 37 49.27 -18.12 6.69
CA LEU A 37 48.74 -17.66 7.97
C LEU A 37 49.73 -17.90 9.13
N ARG A 38 50.81 -18.66 8.90
CA ARG A 38 51.78 -19.08 9.92
C ARG A 38 51.09 -19.71 11.13
N ARG A 39 50.23 -20.69 10.85
CA ARG A 39 49.50 -21.47 11.85
C ARG A 39 49.57 -22.95 11.51
N PRO A 40 49.48 -23.86 12.49
CA PRO A 40 49.37 -25.29 12.23
C PRO A 40 48.15 -25.62 11.37
N GLU A 41 48.31 -26.52 10.40
CA GLU A 41 47.25 -27.00 9.51
C GLU A 41 45.98 -27.45 10.27
N PRO A 42 46.04 -28.19 11.41
CA PRO A 42 44.84 -28.57 12.14
C PRO A 42 44.01 -27.39 12.66
N ILE A 43 44.65 -26.26 12.97
CA ILE A 43 43.97 -25.06 13.46
C ILE A 43 43.26 -24.35 12.30
N VAL A 44 43.90 -24.27 11.14
CA VAL A 44 43.33 -23.66 9.93
C VAL A 44 42.19 -24.51 9.38
N GLN A 45 42.33 -25.84 9.41
CA GLN A 45 41.28 -26.78 9.02
C GLN A 45 40.01 -26.60 9.87
N ALA A 46 40.15 -26.54 11.19
CA ALA A 46 39.01 -26.31 12.09
C ALA A 46 38.33 -24.95 11.82
N GLU A 47 39.10 -23.94 11.43
CA GLU A 47 38.55 -22.62 11.09
C GLU A 47 37.84 -22.59 9.73
N MET A 48 38.35 -23.34 8.76
CA MET A 48 37.70 -23.55 7.48
C MET A 48 36.34 -24.22 7.64
N GLU A 49 36.24 -25.23 8.51
CA GLU A 49 34.96 -25.88 8.86
C GLU A 49 33.95 -24.89 9.46
N ARG A 50 34.39 -24.02 10.39
CA ARG A 50 33.55 -22.95 10.94
C ARG A 50 33.07 -21.96 9.87
N LEU A 51 33.93 -21.57 8.94
CA LEU A 51 33.56 -20.68 7.83
C LEU A 51 32.60 -21.35 6.84
N VAL A 52 32.68 -22.68 6.67
CA VAL A 52 31.72 -23.46 5.88
C VAL A 52 30.36 -23.53 6.55
N GLU A 53 30.31 -23.77 7.87
CA GLU A 53 29.06 -23.72 8.65
C GLU A 53 28.43 -22.32 8.62
N ALA A 54 29.25 -21.28 8.65
CA ALA A 54 28.79 -19.90 8.47
C ALA A 54 28.28 -19.60 7.05
N GLY A 55 28.57 -20.47 6.07
CA GLY A 55 28.25 -20.29 4.65
C GLY A 55 29.15 -19.29 3.93
N LEU A 56 30.27 -18.92 4.55
CA LEU A 56 31.23 -17.92 4.06
C LEU A 56 32.32 -18.52 3.17
N VAL A 57 32.48 -19.85 3.21
CA VAL A 57 33.34 -20.62 2.32
C VAL A 57 32.58 -21.85 1.85
N ARG A 58 32.83 -22.27 0.61
CA ARG A 58 32.24 -23.47 0.03
C ARG A 58 33.34 -24.39 -0.48
N GLN A 59 33.18 -25.69 -0.23
CA GLN A 59 34.06 -26.70 -0.79
C GLN A 59 33.61 -27.06 -2.21
N VAL A 60 34.56 -27.09 -3.15
CA VAL A 60 34.35 -27.55 -4.53
C VAL A 60 35.43 -28.59 -4.84
N GLY A 61 35.09 -29.87 -4.67
CA GLY A 61 36.08 -30.96 -4.76
C GLY A 61 37.12 -30.86 -3.64
N HIS A 62 38.40 -30.73 -4.01
CA HIS A 62 39.52 -30.55 -3.06
C HIS A 62 39.90 -29.07 -2.84
N GLN A 63 39.10 -28.14 -3.35
CA GLN A 63 39.42 -26.72 -3.38
C GLN A 63 38.37 -25.89 -2.63
N TRP A 64 38.77 -24.74 -2.12
CA TRP A 64 37.92 -23.86 -1.30
C TRP A 64 37.63 -22.55 -2.01
N GLU A 65 36.35 -22.16 -2.03
CA GLU A 65 35.87 -20.95 -2.67
C GLU A 65 35.23 -20.01 -1.64
N PRO A 66 35.66 -18.74 -1.55
CA PRO A 66 35.03 -17.75 -0.67
C PRO A 66 33.62 -17.42 -1.18
N GLN A 67 32.68 -17.24 -0.27
CA GLN A 67 31.35 -16.70 -0.56
C GLN A 67 31.28 -15.23 -0.16
N ASP A 68 30.51 -14.43 -0.92
CA ASP A 68 30.26 -13.02 -0.61
C ASP A 68 29.47 -12.89 0.72
N PRO A 69 30.05 -12.32 1.79
CA PRO A 69 29.40 -12.19 3.08
C PRO A 69 28.10 -11.39 3.01
N ALA A 70 28.00 -10.41 2.09
CA ALA A 70 26.78 -9.62 1.93
C ALA A 70 25.63 -10.47 1.37
N ARG A 71 25.91 -11.37 0.42
CA ARG A 71 24.92 -12.29 -0.15
C ARG A 71 24.46 -13.32 0.88
N VAL A 72 25.38 -13.82 1.70
CA VAL A 72 25.06 -14.77 2.78
C VAL A 72 24.15 -14.12 3.82
N LEU A 73 24.43 -12.88 4.24
CA LEU A 73 23.57 -12.14 5.16
C LEU A 73 22.20 -11.81 4.57
N GLN A 74 22.14 -11.39 3.31
CA GLN A 74 20.87 -11.15 2.62
C GLN A 74 19.99 -12.40 2.58
N ALA A 75 20.57 -13.57 2.29
CA ALA A 75 19.85 -14.84 2.30
C ALA A 75 19.32 -15.18 3.71
N ARG A 76 20.14 -15.02 4.75
CA ARG A 76 19.72 -15.21 6.16
C ARG A 76 18.59 -14.27 6.55
N HIS A 77 18.69 -12.99 6.19
CA HIS A 77 17.65 -12.00 6.45
C HIS A 77 16.34 -12.36 5.73
N ALA A 78 16.41 -12.77 4.47
CA ALA A 78 15.23 -13.18 3.70
C ALA A 78 14.50 -14.36 4.34
N VAL A 79 15.24 -15.37 4.84
CA VAL A 79 14.66 -16.50 5.58
C VAL A 79 13.99 -16.04 6.88
N ARG A 80 14.64 -15.13 7.62
CA ARG A 80 14.08 -14.58 8.88
C ARG A 80 12.84 -13.72 8.62
N GLU A 81 12.84 -12.91 7.57
CA GLU A 81 11.68 -12.14 7.13
C GLU A 81 10.52 -13.03 6.72
N ALA A 82 10.79 -14.10 5.95
CA ALA A 82 9.78 -15.08 5.56
C ALA A 82 9.17 -15.78 6.80
N ALA A 83 10.00 -16.15 7.78
CA ALA A 83 9.53 -16.73 9.04
C ALA A 83 8.63 -15.76 9.83
N LEU A 84 9.00 -14.47 9.91
CA LEU A 84 8.17 -13.44 10.55
C LEU A 84 6.84 -13.23 9.82
N VAL A 85 6.82 -13.31 8.49
CA VAL A 85 5.59 -13.23 7.69
C VAL A 85 4.69 -14.44 7.95
N ALA A 86 5.26 -15.65 7.97
CA ALA A 86 4.52 -16.88 8.26
C ALA A 86 3.93 -16.86 9.67
N GLU A 87 4.69 -16.40 10.67
CA GLU A 87 4.21 -16.30 12.05
C GLU A 87 3.07 -15.28 12.19
N ARG A 88 3.17 -14.14 11.50
CA ARG A 88 2.07 -13.17 11.43
C ARG A 88 0.81 -13.74 10.78
N ALA A 89 0.97 -14.57 9.74
CA ALA A 89 -0.16 -15.23 9.09
C ALA A 89 -0.81 -16.27 10.02
N ARG A 90 -0.01 -17.04 10.75
CA ARG A 90 -0.50 -17.98 11.78
C ARG A 90 -1.30 -17.28 12.87
N MET A 91 -0.76 -16.21 13.46
CA MET A 91 -1.48 -15.41 14.46
C MET A 91 -2.80 -14.84 13.92
N ALA A 92 -2.84 -14.47 12.64
CA ALA A 92 -4.07 -13.99 12.00
C ALA A 92 -5.12 -15.12 11.84
N ASP A 93 -4.69 -16.33 11.52
CA ASP A 93 -5.56 -17.50 11.40
C ASP A 93 -6.08 -17.97 12.77
N GLU A 94 -5.24 -18.02 13.80
CA GLU A 94 -5.63 -18.33 15.18
C GLU A 94 -6.72 -17.37 15.68
N ARG A 95 -6.56 -16.06 15.41
CA ARG A 95 -7.59 -15.05 15.68
C ARG A 95 -8.87 -15.31 14.89
N ALA A 96 -8.77 -15.62 13.59
CA ALA A 96 -9.93 -15.91 12.76
C ALA A 96 -10.69 -17.17 13.24
N GLN A 97 -9.97 -18.17 13.73
CA GLN A 97 -10.55 -19.37 14.34
C GLN A 97 -11.25 -19.05 15.65
N LEU A 98 -10.64 -18.23 16.52
CA LEU A 98 -11.28 -17.75 17.75
C LEU A 98 -12.61 -17.03 17.46
N TYR A 99 -12.65 -16.16 16.45
CA TYR A 99 -13.89 -15.48 16.06
C TYR A 99 -14.95 -16.42 15.46
N ARG A 100 -14.53 -17.45 14.69
CA ARG A 100 -15.44 -18.46 14.17
C ARG A 100 -15.97 -19.44 15.23
N SER A 101 -15.23 -19.64 16.32
CA SER A 101 -15.57 -20.62 17.36
C SER A 101 -16.79 -20.26 18.22
N GLY A 102 -17.29 -19.02 18.16
CA GLY A 102 -18.37 -18.55 19.03
C GLY A 102 -17.92 -18.17 20.46
N LEU A 103 -16.77 -18.65 20.94
CA LEU A 103 -16.24 -18.39 22.28
C LEU A 103 -16.09 -16.90 22.61
N PHE A 104 -15.68 -16.09 21.63
CA PHE A 104 -15.62 -14.63 21.79
C PHE A 104 -17.02 -14.02 21.95
N GLY A 105 -18.01 -14.55 21.24
CA GLY A 105 -19.42 -14.18 21.38
C GLY A 105 -19.96 -14.53 22.78
N ASP A 106 -19.64 -15.72 23.29
CA ASP A 106 -20.03 -16.19 24.62
C ASP A 106 -19.35 -15.39 25.74
N TYR A 107 -18.05 -15.10 25.59
CA TYR A 107 -17.29 -14.23 26.50
C TYR A 107 -17.87 -12.81 26.58
N VAL A 108 -18.29 -12.24 25.45
CA VAL A 108 -18.96 -10.94 25.40
C VAL A 108 -20.38 -11.03 25.96
N ALA A 109 -21.10 -12.12 25.70
CA ALA A 109 -22.45 -12.36 26.24
C ALA A 109 -22.45 -12.48 27.78
N GLY A 110 -21.43 -13.13 28.36
CA GLY A 110 -21.26 -13.26 29.82
C GLY A 110 -20.98 -11.95 30.55
N ARG A 111 -20.54 -10.89 29.85
CA ARG A 111 -20.35 -9.53 30.40
C ARG A 111 -21.55 -8.59 30.20
N ARG A 112 -22.66 -9.06 29.61
CA ARG A 112 -23.86 -8.25 29.34
C ARG A 112 -24.69 -7.96 30.59
N ARG A 113 -24.28 -6.98 31.40
CA ARG A 113 -25.18 -6.15 32.21
C ARG A 113 -24.78 -4.67 32.11
N ALA A 114 -25.18 -4.03 31.02
CA ALA A 114 -25.56 -2.61 30.87
C ALA A 114 -25.60 -2.26 29.37
N GLY A 115 -26.69 -1.63 28.91
CA GLY A 115 -27.01 -1.44 27.49
C GLY A 115 -26.06 -0.52 26.73
N THR A 116 -25.42 -1.08 25.69
CA THR A 116 -24.96 -0.50 24.41
C THR A 116 -24.06 -1.57 23.79
N ASN A 117 -24.25 -1.91 22.51
CA ASN A 117 -23.37 -2.87 21.83
C ASN A 117 -21.95 -2.29 21.81
N ALA A 118 -21.09 -2.77 22.70
CA ALA A 118 -19.75 -2.21 22.95
C ALA A 118 -18.94 -2.13 21.64
N GLY A 119 -18.96 -0.93 21.03
CA GLY A 119 -18.21 -0.60 19.83
C GLY A 119 -18.93 -0.69 18.49
N ILE A 120 -20.25 -0.93 18.44
CA ILE A 120 -21.06 -0.76 17.21
C ILE A 120 -22.31 0.06 17.54
N GLN A 121 -22.45 1.20 16.88
CA GLN A 121 -23.63 2.06 16.93
C GLN A 121 -24.33 1.99 15.58
N VAL A 122 -25.64 1.76 15.58
CA VAL A 122 -26.48 1.92 14.38
C VAL A 122 -26.84 3.40 14.29
N LEU A 123 -26.61 3.99 13.11
CA LEU A 123 -26.94 5.36 12.78
C LEU A 123 -28.13 5.36 11.82
N ALA A 124 -29.12 6.18 12.12
CA ALA A 124 -30.13 6.57 11.15
C ALA A 124 -29.51 7.45 10.05
N ARG A 125 -30.19 7.54 8.91
CA ARG A 125 -29.73 8.23 7.70
C ARG A 125 -29.25 9.67 7.95
N ASP A 126 -29.99 10.42 8.76
CA ASP A 126 -29.71 11.81 9.13
C ASP A 126 -28.56 11.95 10.14
N GLU A 127 -28.22 10.87 10.86
CA GLU A 127 -27.09 10.83 11.80
C GLU A 127 -25.75 10.50 11.12
N ILE A 128 -25.78 9.93 9.90
CA ILE A 128 -24.57 9.48 9.18
C ILE A 128 -23.61 10.65 8.95
N PHE A 129 -24.08 11.74 8.34
CA PHE A 129 -23.21 12.84 7.94
C PHE A 129 -22.66 13.65 9.12
N PRO A 130 -23.45 14.02 10.15
CA PRO A 130 -22.92 14.58 11.38
C PRO A 130 -21.85 13.70 12.03
N ARG A 131 -22.07 12.38 12.04
CA ARG A 131 -21.10 11.44 12.60
C ARG A 131 -19.81 11.35 11.78
N MET A 132 -19.91 11.33 10.46
CA MET A 132 -18.73 11.43 9.58
C MET A 132 -17.95 12.71 9.84
N ALA A 133 -18.64 13.84 10.05
CA ALA A 133 -18.00 15.13 10.31
C ALA A 133 -17.25 15.15 11.64
N GLU A 134 -17.85 14.60 12.70
CA GLU A 134 -17.22 14.46 14.00
C GLU A 134 -15.93 13.62 13.92
N LEU A 135 -16.00 12.44 13.29
CA LEU A 135 -14.85 11.53 13.15
C LEU A 135 -13.75 12.13 12.26
N THR A 136 -14.13 12.86 11.20
CA THR A 136 -13.20 13.60 10.35
C THR A 136 -12.53 14.75 11.08
N GLY A 137 -13.23 15.43 11.99
CA GLY A 137 -12.66 16.48 12.85
C GLY A 137 -11.63 15.93 13.84
N LYS A 138 -11.86 14.72 14.36
CA LYS A 138 -10.97 14.04 15.33
C LYS A 138 -9.77 13.32 14.70
N SER A 139 -9.83 13.01 13.41
CA SER A 139 -8.75 12.29 12.73
C SER A 139 -7.50 13.14 12.58
N THR A 140 -6.35 12.50 12.86
CA THR A 140 -5.02 13.12 12.88
C THR A 140 -4.03 12.46 11.94
N GLN A 141 -4.23 11.19 11.56
CA GLN A 141 -3.23 10.41 10.83
C GLN A 141 -3.66 10.09 9.40
N SER A 142 -4.77 9.37 9.24
CA SER A 142 -5.20 8.90 7.92
C SER A 142 -6.69 8.64 7.83
N ILE A 143 -7.25 8.93 6.66
CA ILE A 143 -8.62 8.58 6.30
C ILE A 143 -8.56 7.75 5.02
N ARG A 144 -9.15 6.56 5.04
CA ARG A 144 -9.27 5.69 3.87
C ARG A 144 -10.72 5.39 3.60
N PHE A 145 -11.16 5.52 2.35
CA PHE A 145 -12.57 5.28 2.03
C PHE A 145 -12.82 4.75 0.63
N LEU A 146 -13.95 4.07 0.47
CA LEU A 146 -14.48 3.54 -0.77
C LEU A 146 -15.75 4.32 -1.09
N LEU A 147 -15.79 4.93 -2.28
CA LEU A 147 -16.91 5.74 -2.74
C LEU A 147 -17.52 5.12 -4.00
N SER A 148 -18.73 4.61 -3.86
CA SER A 148 -19.51 4.08 -4.98
C SER A 148 -20.64 5.06 -5.30
N GLY A 149 -21.02 5.19 -6.58
CA GLY A 149 -22.25 5.89 -7.01
C GLY A 149 -22.37 7.37 -6.61
N PRO A 150 -23.51 8.02 -6.90
CA PRO A 150 -23.86 9.30 -6.30
C PRO A 150 -24.11 9.13 -4.79
N PRO A 151 -23.89 10.16 -3.95
CA PRO A 151 -24.40 10.15 -2.58
C PRO A 151 -25.94 10.04 -2.63
N PRO A 152 -26.57 9.33 -1.69
CA PRO A 152 -28.02 9.29 -1.61
C PRO A 152 -28.59 10.71 -1.47
N PRO A 153 -29.74 11.01 -2.09
CA PRO A 153 -30.41 12.30 -1.91
C PRO A 153 -30.60 12.60 -0.42
N GLY A 154 -30.28 13.80 0.04
CA GLY A 154 -30.56 14.17 1.44
C GLY A 154 -29.61 13.61 2.50
N LEU A 155 -28.45 13.03 2.14
CA LEU A 155 -27.38 12.67 3.09
C LEU A 155 -26.87 13.88 3.91
N GLY A 156 -27.21 15.11 3.55
CA GLY A 156 -26.82 16.33 4.29
C GLY A 156 -25.48 16.93 3.86
N GLY A 157 -24.75 16.29 2.92
CA GLY A 157 -23.55 16.87 2.31
C GLY A 157 -22.79 15.90 1.40
N ASP A 158 -21.61 16.31 0.95
CA ASP A 158 -20.73 15.50 0.08
C ASP A 158 -19.49 15.05 0.86
N VAL A 159 -19.15 13.76 0.77
CA VAL A 159 -18.03 13.17 1.52
C VAL A 159 -16.69 13.80 1.11
N PRO A 160 -16.36 13.97 -0.19
CA PRO A 160 -15.17 14.71 -0.60
C PRO A 160 -15.05 16.11 0.02
N ASP A 161 -16.12 16.92 -0.02
CA ASP A 161 -16.11 18.28 0.52
C ASP A 161 -15.84 18.28 2.04
N LEU A 162 -16.41 17.32 2.76
CA LEU A 162 -16.19 17.13 4.20
C LEU A 162 -14.72 16.86 4.55
N LEU A 163 -13.97 16.22 3.64
CA LEU A 163 -12.60 15.79 3.85
C LEU A 163 -11.55 16.85 3.51
N VAL A 164 -11.91 17.90 2.76
CA VAL A 164 -10.99 18.98 2.36
C VAL A 164 -10.29 19.64 3.57
N PRO A 165 -10.99 20.02 4.66
CA PRO A 165 -10.34 20.58 5.83
C PRO A 165 -9.37 19.61 6.50
N ALA A 166 -9.67 18.31 6.54
CA ALA A 166 -8.77 17.29 7.11
C ALA A 166 -7.50 17.13 6.26
N ALA A 167 -7.61 17.14 4.93
CA ALA A 167 -6.46 17.16 4.04
C ALA A 167 -5.59 18.41 4.27
N GLY A 168 -6.22 19.58 4.49
CA GLY A 168 -5.53 20.83 4.83
C GLY A 168 -4.75 20.77 6.15
N ARG A 169 -5.21 19.97 7.13
CA ARG A 169 -4.47 19.69 8.38
C ARG A 169 -3.34 18.67 8.21
N GLY A 170 -3.14 18.12 7.02
CA GLY A 170 -2.10 17.13 6.72
C GLY A 170 -2.51 15.67 6.96
N VAL A 171 -3.79 15.40 7.22
CA VAL A 171 -4.30 14.02 7.35
C VAL A 171 -4.12 13.28 6.02
N HIS A 172 -3.57 12.07 6.05
CA HIS A 172 -3.34 11.29 4.85
C HIS A 172 -4.65 10.70 4.32
N ILE A 173 -5.14 11.23 3.20
CA ILE A 173 -6.37 10.75 2.58
C ILE A 173 -6.06 9.90 1.36
N ALA A 174 -6.61 8.68 1.34
CA ALA A 174 -6.58 7.81 0.16
C ALA A 174 -7.95 7.19 -0.09
N SER A 175 -8.34 7.07 -1.35
CA SER A 175 -9.69 6.65 -1.68
C SER A 175 -9.80 5.88 -2.99
N VAL A 176 -10.80 5.01 -3.10
CA VAL A 176 -11.11 4.26 -4.32
C VAL A 176 -12.56 4.52 -4.74
N TRP A 177 -12.74 4.94 -5.99
CA TRP A 177 -14.00 5.46 -6.51
C TRP A 177 -14.49 4.59 -7.65
N THR A 178 -15.81 4.48 -7.82
CA THR A 178 -16.36 3.97 -9.08
C THR A 178 -16.37 5.05 -10.18
N PRO A 179 -16.36 4.70 -11.48
CA PRO A 179 -16.45 5.68 -12.56
C PRO A 179 -17.68 6.60 -12.47
N GLY A 180 -18.80 6.06 -11.95
CA GLY A 180 -20.01 6.84 -11.68
C GLY A 180 -19.79 7.94 -10.64
N ALA A 181 -19.14 7.62 -9.52
CA ALA A 181 -18.82 8.59 -8.47
C ALA A 181 -17.93 9.73 -8.99
N VAL A 182 -16.90 9.40 -9.78
CA VAL A 182 -16.02 10.41 -10.42
C VAL A 182 -16.81 11.32 -11.36
N THR A 183 -17.71 10.74 -12.16
CA THR A 183 -18.54 11.51 -13.11
C THR A 183 -19.45 12.50 -12.38
N VAL A 184 -20.09 12.08 -11.28
CA VAL A 184 -20.95 12.94 -10.45
C VAL A 184 -20.14 14.08 -9.83
N ALA A 185 -18.99 13.76 -9.23
CA ALA A 185 -18.15 14.76 -8.59
C ALA A 185 -17.60 15.81 -9.58
N ARG A 186 -17.25 15.41 -10.81
CA ARG A 186 -16.82 16.34 -11.87
C ARG A 186 -17.95 17.26 -12.35
N ARG A 187 -19.17 16.72 -12.51
CA ARG A 187 -20.35 17.52 -12.88
C ARG A 187 -20.67 18.57 -11.83
N ARG A 188 -20.62 18.19 -10.55
CA ARG A 188 -20.87 19.08 -9.40
C ARG A 188 -19.90 20.25 -9.36
N ASN A 189 -18.64 20.01 -9.71
CA ASN A 189 -17.59 21.02 -9.72
C ASN A 189 -17.50 21.79 -11.05
N ALA A 190 -18.58 21.89 -11.83
CA ALA A 190 -18.65 22.61 -13.11
C ALA A 190 -17.54 22.21 -14.11
N GLY A 191 -17.17 20.93 -14.14
CA GLY A 191 -16.08 20.42 -15.00
C GLY A 191 -14.67 20.66 -14.44
N ARG A 192 -14.53 21.22 -13.24
CA ARG A 192 -13.23 21.29 -12.53
C ARG A 192 -12.76 19.90 -12.11
N ARG A 193 -11.47 19.84 -11.79
CA ARG A 193 -10.78 18.69 -11.17
C ARG A 193 -11.41 18.35 -9.80
N LEU A 194 -11.23 17.11 -9.36
CA LEU A 194 -11.71 16.66 -8.04
C LEU A 194 -11.12 17.54 -6.91
N PRO A 195 -11.86 17.72 -5.80
CA PRO A 195 -11.38 18.50 -4.66
C PRO A 195 -10.03 17.96 -4.13
N PRO A 196 -9.20 18.80 -3.45
CA PRO A 196 -7.85 18.52 -2.93
C PRO A 196 -7.63 17.31 -1.99
N ILE A 197 -8.41 16.24 -2.10
CA ILE A 197 -8.48 15.13 -1.16
C ILE A 197 -7.48 14.02 -1.53
N GLY A 198 -6.19 14.26 -1.27
CA GLY A 198 -5.16 13.24 -1.29
C GLY A 198 -5.13 12.35 -2.55
N GLN A 199 -4.97 11.05 -2.37
CA GLN A 199 -4.88 10.07 -3.46
C GLN A 199 -6.26 9.50 -3.83
N VAL A 200 -6.59 9.52 -5.13
CA VAL A 200 -7.86 8.98 -5.65
C VAL A 200 -7.57 7.93 -6.73
N TYR A 201 -7.96 6.68 -6.44
CA TYR A 201 -7.93 5.55 -7.35
C TYR A 201 -9.31 5.29 -7.94
N VAL A 202 -9.37 4.63 -9.11
CA VAL A 202 -10.64 4.29 -9.77
C VAL A 202 -10.75 2.79 -9.97
N ALA A 203 -11.84 2.17 -9.52
CA ALA A 203 -12.11 0.75 -9.72
C ALA A 203 -13.48 0.56 -10.38
N PRO A 204 -13.65 -0.42 -11.29
CA PRO A 204 -14.92 -0.62 -12.00
C PRO A 204 -16.07 -0.98 -11.05
N ALA A 205 -15.77 -1.64 -9.93
CA ALA A 205 -16.72 -2.00 -8.88
C ALA A 205 -16.03 -1.97 -7.52
N LEU A 206 -16.82 -1.76 -6.47
CA LEU A 206 -16.41 -1.76 -5.06
C LEU A 206 -17.30 -2.75 -4.28
N PRO A 207 -16.79 -3.38 -3.21
CA PRO A 207 -17.58 -4.32 -2.41
C PRO A 207 -18.74 -3.61 -1.69
N MET A 208 -18.49 -2.42 -1.16
CA MET A 208 -19.44 -1.51 -0.52
C MET A 208 -18.75 -0.15 -0.27
N ARG A 209 -19.53 0.89 0.03
CA ARG A 209 -19.07 2.13 0.65
C ARG A 209 -18.50 1.81 2.02
N ALA A 210 -17.38 2.44 2.33
CA ALA A 210 -16.77 2.34 3.64
C ALA A 210 -15.88 3.55 3.86
N ILE A 211 -15.76 4.00 5.10
CA ILE A 211 -14.77 5.01 5.49
C ILE A 211 -14.14 4.61 6.81
N VAL A 212 -12.83 4.77 6.93
CA VAL A 212 -12.02 4.38 8.08
C VAL A 212 -11.17 5.57 8.48
N TRP A 213 -11.22 5.94 9.76
CA TRP A 213 -10.44 7.02 10.36
C TRP A 213 -9.39 6.44 11.30
N ASP A 214 -8.13 6.79 11.09
CA ASP A 214 -6.95 6.47 11.91
C ASP A 214 -6.81 4.98 12.29
N ALA A 215 -7.49 4.07 11.58
CA ALA A 215 -7.68 2.67 11.96
C ALA A 215 -8.29 2.47 13.37
N THR A 216 -9.02 3.46 13.88
CA THR A 216 -9.68 3.45 15.20
C THR A 216 -11.21 3.51 15.11
N ALA A 217 -11.75 4.01 14.00
CA ALA A 217 -13.18 4.03 13.72
C ALA A 217 -13.46 3.71 12.25
N ALA A 218 -14.61 3.11 11.98
CA ALA A 218 -15.10 2.85 10.64
C ALA A 218 -16.60 3.13 10.52
N LEU A 219 -17.05 3.45 9.32
CA LEU A 219 -18.47 3.54 8.98
C LEU A 219 -18.74 2.73 7.71
N VAL A 220 -19.77 1.88 7.77
CA VAL A 220 -20.24 1.03 6.67
C VAL A 220 -21.77 1.03 6.62
N PRO A 221 -22.40 0.91 5.44
CA PRO A 221 -23.86 0.75 5.32
C PRO A 221 -24.41 -0.41 6.17
N VAL A 222 -25.67 -0.30 6.60
CA VAL A 222 -26.37 -1.41 7.28
C VAL A 222 -26.68 -2.55 6.31
N ARG A 223 -27.00 -2.20 5.06
CA ARG A 223 -27.41 -3.15 4.03
C ARG A 223 -26.80 -2.75 2.68
N ASP A 224 -26.19 -3.73 2.03
CA ASP A 224 -25.55 -3.57 0.71
C ASP A 224 -24.64 -2.32 0.63
N ASP A 225 -24.76 -1.55 -0.45
CA ASP A 225 -24.03 -0.30 -0.70
C ASP A 225 -24.92 0.95 -0.46
N ASP A 226 -26.01 0.78 0.30
CA ASP A 226 -27.07 1.76 0.45
C ASP A 226 -27.07 2.42 1.84
N LEU A 227 -26.95 3.75 1.85
CA LEU A 227 -26.98 4.54 3.08
C LEU A 227 -28.41 5.00 3.46
N ASP A 228 -29.42 4.72 2.64
CA ASP A 228 -30.82 5.05 2.96
C ASP A 228 -31.35 4.21 4.14
N ASP A 229 -30.87 2.96 4.28
CA ASP A 229 -31.17 2.06 5.40
C ASP A 229 -30.35 2.36 6.67
N GLY A 230 -29.49 3.38 6.65
CA GLY A 230 -28.61 3.74 7.75
C GLY A 230 -27.19 3.17 7.63
N ALA A 231 -26.37 3.40 8.66
CA ALA A 231 -24.99 2.94 8.70
C ALA A 231 -24.57 2.44 10.08
N PHE A 232 -23.60 1.51 10.13
CA PHE A 232 -22.92 1.14 11.35
C PHE A 232 -21.72 2.07 11.57
N ALA A 233 -21.69 2.79 12.70
CA ALA A 233 -20.48 3.37 13.26
C ALA A 233 -19.79 2.33 14.15
N VAL A 234 -18.59 1.92 13.74
CA VAL A 234 -17.82 0.86 14.36
C VAL A 234 -16.58 1.46 15.03
N VAL A 235 -16.42 1.22 16.32
CA VAL A 235 -15.22 1.53 17.11
C VAL A 235 -14.66 0.29 17.82
N ALA A 236 -15.32 -0.86 17.68
CA ALA A 236 -14.80 -2.15 18.13
C ALA A 236 -13.52 -2.50 17.36
N PRO A 237 -12.35 -2.64 18.01
CA PRO A 237 -11.05 -2.74 17.33
C PRO A 237 -10.99 -3.84 16.26
N THR A 238 -11.54 -5.03 16.55
CA THR A 238 -11.56 -6.15 15.61
C THR A 238 -12.34 -5.84 14.33
N LEU A 239 -13.49 -5.18 14.47
CA LEU A 239 -14.34 -4.86 13.33
C LEU A 239 -13.76 -3.71 12.51
N VAL A 240 -13.19 -2.70 13.19
CA VAL A 240 -12.43 -1.64 12.50
C VAL A 240 -11.29 -2.23 11.70
N LEU A 241 -10.53 -3.19 12.25
CA LEU A 241 -9.47 -3.89 11.53
C LEU A 241 -9.99 -4.65 10.31
N ALA A 242 -11.13 -5.34 10.43
CA ALA A 242 -11.73 -6.06 9.30
C ALA A 242 -12.14 -5.12 8.16
N VAL A 243 -12.80 -4.00 8.49
CA VAL A 243 -13.17 -2.98 7.48
C VAL A 243 -11.92 -2.32 6.89
N ALA A 244 -10.94 -1.97 7.72
CA ALA A 244 -9.68 -1.37 7.27
C ALA A 244 -8.90 -2.29 6.31
N ASP A 245 -8.86 -3.60 6.58
CA ASP A 245 -8.21 -4.57 5.71
C ASP A 245 -8.94 -4.69 4.36
N MET A 246 -10.28 -4.74 4.36
CA MET A 246 -11.08 -4.71 3.13
C MET A 246 -10.76 -3.47 2.28
N VAL A 247 -10.84 -2.27 2.87
CA VAL A 247 -10.53 -1.01 2.18
C VAL A 247 -9.11 -1.00 1.62
N THR A 248 -8.15 -1.48 2.42
CA THR A 248 -6.74 -1.54 2.02
C THR A 248 -6.51 -2.50 0.86
N ARG A 249 -7.14 -3.68 0.87
CA ARG A 249 -7.05 -4.65 -0.23
C ARG A 249 -7.67 -4.09 -1.51
N THR A 250 -8.83 -3.45 -1.41
CA THR A 250 -9.48 -2.81 -2.56
C THR A 250 -8.61 -1.70 -3.15
N GLN A 251 -7.98 -0.88 -2.31
CA GLN A 251 -7.04 0.16 -2.76
C GLN A 251 -5.80 -0.43 -3.45
N ARG A 252 -5.18 -1.46 -2.87
CA ARG A 252 -4.03 -2.14 -3.49
C ARG A 252 -4.39 -2.74 -4.85
N ALA A 253 -5.55 -3.39 -4.94
CA ALA A 253 -6.03 -3.96 -6.19
C ALA A 253 -6.26 -2.88 -7.27
N ALA A 254 -6.79 -1.72 -6.90
CA ALA A 254 -6.96 -0.60 -7.82
C ALA A 254 -5.60 -0.04 -8.29
N ALA A 255 -4.66 0.18 -7.35
CA ALA A 255 -3.33 0.69 -7.64
C ALA A 255 -2.53 -0.21 -8.61
N VAL A 256 -2.57 -1.54 -8.42
CA VAL A 256 -1.86 -2.51 -9.28
C VAL A 256 -2.40 -2.52 -10.70
N ARG A 257 -3.70 -2.26 -10.89
CA ARG A 257 -4.35 -2.24 -12.23
C ARG A 257 -4.00 -0.98 -13.03
N GLY A 258 -3.12 -0.11 -12.53
CA GLY A 258 -2.79 1.15 -13.19
C GLY A 258 -4.01 2.09 -13.31
N SER A 259 -4.99 1.97 -12.41
CA SER A 259 -6.14 2.86 -12.41
C SER A 259 -5.64 4.30 -12.32
N ALA A 260 -5.97 5.12 -13.32
CA ALA A 260 -5.48 6.48 -13.43
C ALA A 260 -5.71 7.23 -12.11
N GLU A 261 -4.62 7.62 -11.43
CA GLU A 261 -4.69 8.59 -10.34
C GLU A 261 -5.39 9.82 -10.91
N VAL A 262 -6.58 10.13 -10.39
CA VAL A 262 -7.29 11.32 -10.87
C VAL A 262 -6.47 12.52 -10.42
N VAL A 263 -6.11 13.41 -11.35
CA VAL A 263 -5.35 14.60 -10.98
C VAL A 263 -6.20 15.49 -10.08
N VAL A 264 -5.91 15.43 -8.79
CA VAL A 264 -6.51 16.25 -7.73
C VAL A 264 -5.83 17.62 -7.69
N ASP A 265 -6.58 18.69 -7.40
CA ASP A 265 -6.00 20.03 -7.18
C ASP A 265 -5.34 20.08 -5.80
N GLU A 266 -4.10 19.60 -5.70
CA GLU A 266 -3.32 19.66 -4.47
C GLU A 266 -2.95 21.12 -4.13
N PRO A 267 -3.02 21.61 -2.87
CA PRO A 267 -2.66 23.00 -2.54
C PRO A 267 -1.27 23.37 -3.09
N ALA A 268 -1.08 24.59 -3.58
CA ALA A 268 0.18 24.99 -4.24
C ALA A 268 1.42 24.71 -3.38
N THR A 269 1.29 24.88 -2.05
CA THR A 269 2.32 24.53 -1.07
C THR A 269 2.60 23.03 -1.04
N MET A 270 1.57 22.20 -1.02
CA MET A 270 1.71 20.75 -0.93
C MET A 270 2.28 20.16 -2.25
N ARG A 271 1.87 20.70 -3.40
CA ARG A 271 2.50 20.41 -4.71
C ARG A 271 3.98 20.75 -4.72
N ARG A 272 4.33 21.95 -4.23
CA ARG A 272 5.71 22.42 -4.16
C ARG A 272 6.54 21.54 -3.21
N GLN A 273 6.02 21.24 -2.03
CA GLN A 273 6.66 20.33 -1.06
C GLN A 273 6.87 18.92 -1.62
N ARG A 274 5.92 18.40 -2.39
CA ARG A 274 6.05 17.09 -3.06
C ARG A 274 7.07 17.13 -4.18
N ALA A 275 7.08 18.19 -4.99
CA ALA A 275 8.10 18.39 -6.02
C ALA A 275 9.49 18.54 -5.40
N LEU A 276 9.61 19.28 -4.29
CA LEU A 276 10.84 19.40 -3.51
C LEU A 276 11.33 18.04 -3.03
N LEU A 277 10.47 17.20 -2.43
CA LEU A 277 10.85 15.84 -2.01
C LEU A 277 11.36 14.98 -3.17
N ARG A 278 10.81 15.12 -4.38
CA ARG A 278 11.30 14.42 -5.58
C ARG A 278 12.68 14.91 -6.02
N LEU A 279 12.90 16.23 -6.01
CA LEU A 279 14.20 16.81 -6.35
C LEU A 279 15.28 16.39 -5.35
N LEU A 280 14.93 16.34 -4.05
CA LEU A 280 15.82 15.86 -3.00
C LEU A 280 16.12 14.34 -3.14
N ASP A 281 15.12 13.54 -3.53
CA ASP A 281 15.31 12.10 -3.83
C ASP A 281 16.22 11.86 -5.03
N MET A 282 16.23 12.78 -5.99
CA MET A 282 17.18 12.80 -7.12
C MET A 282 18.57 13.32 -6.72
N GLY A 283 18.80 13.67 -5.47
CA GLY A 283 20.10 14.10 -4.94
C GLY A 283 20.44 15.58 -5.18
N LEU A 284 19.46 16.42 -5.51
CA LEU A 284 19.70 17.86 -5.65
C LEU A 284 19.83 18.54 -4.28
N ASP A 285 20.68 19.55 -4.19
CA ASP A 285 20.77 20.45 -3.04
C ASP A 285 19.67 21.51 -3.03
N ASP A 286 19.47 22.17 -1.88
CA ASP A 286 18.38 23.13 -1.67
C ASP A 286 18.42 24.31 -2.65
N SER A 287 19.61 24.79 -3.02
CA SER A 287 19.77 25.93 -3.91
C SER A 287 19.46 25.56 -5.37
N ARG A 288 19.81 24.34 -5.81
CA ARG A 288 19.39 23.82 -7.11
C ARG A 288 17.89 23.53 -7.13
N ALA A 289 17.36 22.94 -6.07
CA ALA A 289 15.92 22.69 -5.94
C ALA A 289 15.12 24.00 -5.92
N ALA A 290 15.62 25.05 -5.28
CA ALA A 290 15.02 26.38 -5.28
C ALA A 290 14.89 26.95 -6.70
N ARG A 291 15.95 26.82 -7.51
CA ARG A 291 15.97 27.26 -8.91
C ARG A 291 14.99 26.48 -9.78
N GLU A 292 14.96 25.16 -9.65
CA GLU A 292 14.03 24.29 -10.40
C GLU A 292 12.57 24.54 -10.02
N LEU A 293 12.31 24.90 -8.77
CA LEU A 293 10.96 25.21 -8.27
C LEU A 293 10.55 26.67 -8.47
N GLY A 294 11.44 27.54 -8.95
CA GLY A 294 11.19 28.97 -9.13
C GLY A 294 10.91 29.72 -7.82
N VAL A 295 11.52 29.30 -6.71
CA VAL A 295 11.34 29.92 -5.38
C VAL A 295 12.68 30.29 -4.73
N SER A 296 12.64 31.06 -3.64
CA SER A 296 13.85 31.41 -2.88
C SER A 296 14.35 30.26 -1.97
N ASP A 297 15.65 30.23 -1.68
CA ASP A 297 16.27 29.31 -0.71
C ASP A 297 15.60 29.35 0.68
N ARG A 298 15.09 30.53 1.09
CA ARG A 298 14.33 30.68 2.34
C ARG A 298 13.04 29.87 2.31
N THR A 299 12.34 29.84 1.17
CA THR A 299 11.11 29.07 0.98
C THR A 299 11.40 27.58 1.05
N VAL A 300 12.48 27.12 0.42
CA VAL A 300 12.90 25.71 0.47
C VAL A 300 13.23 25.29 1.90
N LYS A 301 14.03 26.08 2.64
CA LYS A 301 14.37 25.77 4.04
C LYS A 301 13.14 25.71 4.95
N ARG A 302 12.18 26.61 4.74
CA ARG A 302 10.89 26.60 5.45
C ARG A 302 10.08 25.34 5.14
N ASP A 303 9.96 24.98 3.87
CA ASP A 303 9.23 23.79 3.43
C ASP A 303 9.90 22.50 3.96
N VAL A 304 11.23 22.42 3.97
CA VAL A 304 11.96 21.28 4.58
C VAL A 304 11.69 21.19 6.08
N ALA A 305 11.71 22.30 6.81
CA ALA A 305 11.42 22.30 8.25
C ALA A 305 9.98 21.85 8.54
N GLU A 306 9.01 22.36 7.76
CA GLU A 306 7.60 21.97 7.87
C GLU A 306 7.39 20.49 7.54
N LEU A 307 8.09 19.99 6.51
CA LEU A 307 8.09 18.57 6.16
C LEU A 307 8.74 17.70 7.23
N CYS A 308 9.88 18.11 7.80
CA CYS A 308 10.53 17.39 8.90
C CYS A 308 9.60 17.28 10.12
N GLN A 309 8.95 18.39 10.49
CA GLN A 309 7.96 18.41 11.57
C GLN A 309 6.79 17.47 11.26
N ARG A 310 6.28 17.52 10.04
CA ARG A 310 5.14 16.71 9.57
C ARG A 310 5.46 15.21 9.52
N PHE A 311 6.68 14.83 9.15
CA PHE A 311 7.12 13.44 9.11
C PHE A 311 7.70 12.94 10.44
N GLY A 312 7.77 13.79 11.47
CA GLY A 312 8.31 13.43 12.79
C GLY A 312 9.81 13.12 12.76
N VAL A 313 10.57 13.81 11.90
CA VAL A 313 11.99 13.57 11.67
C VAL A 313 12.81 14.82 11.93
N LEU A 314 14.08 14.64 12.27
CA LEU A 314 14.97 15.73 12.68
C LEU A 314 15.95 16.16 11.58
N SER A 315 16.13 15.33 10.55
CA SER A 315 17.04 15.64 9.45
C SER A 315 16.42 15.41 8.09
N ARG A 316 16.90 16.16 7.09
CA ARG A 316 16.51 16.01 5.68
C ARG A 316 16.77 14.59 5.14
N PHE A 317 17.80 13.92 5.65
CA PHE A 317 18.10 12.55 5.27
C PHE A 317 17.03 11.57 5.79
N GLN A 318 16.61 11.77 7.05
CA GLN A 318 15.48 11.03 7.61
C GLN A 318 14.17 11.35 6.91
N LEU A 319 13.98 12.60 6.46
CA LEU A 319 12.82 13.04 5.70
C LEU A 319 12.67 12.29 4.37
N GLY A 320 13.76 12.14 3.59
CA GLY A 320 13.74 11.34 2.36
C GLY A 320 13.34 9.89 2.62
N ALA A 321 13.95 9.27 3.63
CA ALA A 321 13.64 7.89 4.00
C ALA A 321 12.20 7.72 4.53
N ALA A 322 11.68 8.69 5.27
CA ALA A 322 10.30 8.69 5.78
C ALA A 322 9.28 8.87 4.64
N ALA A 323 9.54 9.79 3.71
CA ALA A 323 8.68 10.04 2.54
C ALA A 323 8.62 8.83 1.59
N ALA A 324 9.73 8.10 1.44
CA ALA A 324 9.76 6.85 0.69
C ALA A 324 8.97 5.72 1.38
N ARG A 325 9.14 5.52 2.70
CA ARG A 325 8.42 4.48 3.47
C ARG A 325 6.91 4.71 3.55
N SER A 326 6.47 5.96 3.56
CA SER A 326 5.04 6.30 3.64
C SER A 326 4.34 6.28 2.28
N GLY A 327 5.03 5.92 1.19
CA GLY A 327 4.48 5.96 -0.17
C GLY A 327 4.19 7.39 -0.67
N TYR A 328 4.79 8.40 -0.06
CA TYR A 328 4.63 9.81 -0.47
C TYR A 328 5.48 10.14 -1.71
N LEU A 329 6.59 9.41 -1.88
CA LEU A 329 7.35 9.29 -3.11
C LEU A 329 6.90 8.03 -3.85
N SER A 330 5.93 8.16 -4.76
CA SER A 330 5.70 7.13 -5.77
C SER A 330 6.99 7.01 -6.58
N ARG A 331 7.68 5.86 -6.52
CA ARG A 331 8.84 5.58 -7.36
C ARG A 331 8.37 5.68 -8.82
N GLY A 332 8.58 6.85 -9.42
CA GLY A 332 8.32 7.10 -10.83
C GLY A 332 9.08 6.08 -11.65
N GLY A 333 8.41 5.54 -12.68
CA GLY A 333 8.98 4.56 -13.59
C GLY A 333 10.35 5.01 -14.09
N ARG A 334 11.35 4.15 -13.91
CA ARG A 334 12.59 4.24 -14.66
C ARG A 334 12.31 3.74 -16.08
N GLY A 335 12.65 4.55 -17.08
CA GLY A 335 12.98 4.09 -18.43
C GLY A 335 11.89 4.28 -19.48
N ALA A 336 11.75 5.49 -19.99
CA ALA A 336 11.33 5.72 -21.37
C ALA A 336 12.14 6.89 -21.95
N GLU A 337 13.46 6.68 -22.07
CA GLU A 337 14.27 7.41 -23.04
C GLU A 337 14.93 6.38 -23.98
N GLN A 338 14.47 6.36 -25.23
CA GLN A 338 15.26 6.39 -26.48
C GLN A 338 14.48 5.71 -27.61
N GLY A 339 14.18 6.50 -28.64
CA GLY A 339 13.50 6.09 -29.85
C GLY A 339 13.08 7.33 -30.64
N GLY A 340 14.07 8.10 -31.09
CA GLY A 340 13.85 9.32 -31.85
C GLY A 340 13.17 9.06 -33.19
N ALA A 341 12.30 9.98 -33.58
CA ALA A 341 12.06 10.33 -34.98
C ALA A 341 11.55 11.77 -35.00
N ALA A 342 12.42 12.67 -35.48
CA ALA A 342 12.07 14.02 -35.85
C ALA A 342 11.17 14.01 -37.09
N VAL A 343 10.07 14.78 -37.06
CA VAL A 343 9.40 15.33 -38.27
C VAL A 343 8.82 16.71 -37.89
N PRO A 344 9.00 17.76 -38.74
CA PRO A 344 8.84 19.19 -38.39
C PRO A 344 7.39 19.71 -38.55
N PRO A 345 7.07 20.98 -38.17
CA PRO A 345 5.70 21.46 -38.18
C PRO A 345 5.20 21.76 -39.60
N ALA A 346 4.01 21.25 -39.93
CA ALA A 346 3.33 21.53 -41.18
C ALA A 346 2.55 22.85 -41.11
N VAL A 347 2.93 23.76 -42.01
CA VAL A 347 2.22 24.97 -42.42
C VAL A 347 0.88 24.58 -43.08
N GLY A 348 -0.15 25.42 -42.86
CA GLY A 348 -1.52 25.15 -43.26
C GLY A 348 -1.80 25.20 -44.76
N VAL A 349 -2.98 24.70 -45.14
CA VAL A 349 -3.64 24.96 -46.43
C VAL A 349 -5.17 24.99 -46.21
N PRO A 350 -5.91 25.93 -46.86
CA PRO A 350 -7.36 26.02 -46.76
C PRO A 350 -8.12 25.26 -47.86
N SER A 351 -9.39 24.96 -47.55
CA SER A 351 -10.60 24.88 -48.40
C SER A 351 -10.63 24.05 -49.70
N GLY A 352 -11.59 23.12 -49.78
CA GLY A 352 -12.11 22.54 -51.02
C GLY A 352 -13.00 21.30 -50.82
N VAL A 353 -14.32 21.51 -50.79
CA VAL A 353 -15.44 20.53 -50.79
C VAL A 353 -15.83 20.22 -52.26
N PRO A 354 -16.69 19.25 -52.69
CA PRO A 354 -17.39 18.10 -52.04
C PRO A 354 -17.18 16.73 -52.74
N SER A 355 -17.70 15.62 -52.17
CA SER A 355 -18.74 14.79 -52.84
C SER A 355 -19.07 13.48 -52.08
N ALA A 356 -20.38 13.24 -51.94
CA ALA A 356 -21.12 11.97 -51.89
C ALA A 356 -21.04 11.00 -50.67
N VAL A 357 -22.21 10.88 -50.03
CA VAL A 357 -22.75 9.91 -49.05
C VAL A 357 -23.47 8.80 -49.86
N PRO A 358 -23.66 7.51 -49.44
CA PRO A 358 -24.42 7.06 -48.24
C PRO A 358 -23.86 5.82 -47.48
N SER A 359 -23.92 5.74 -46.15
CA SER A 359 -25.07 5.48 -45.25
C SER A 359 -25.82 4.17 -45.52
N ALA A 360 -25.52 3.11 -44.75
CA ALA A 360 -26.43 1.99 -44.50
C ALA A 360 -26.10 1.25 -43.19
N VAL A 361 -27.06 1.25 -42.27
CA VAL A 361 -27.22 0.45 -41.03
C VAL A 361 -28.76 0.27 -40.90
N PRO A 362 -29.36 -0.79 -40.30
CA PRO A 362 -29.06 -2.22 -40.15
C PRO A 362 -30.25 -3.08 -40.71
N PRO A 363 -30.46 -4.36 -40.29
CA PRO A 363 -31.38 -4.58 -39.14
C PRO A 363 -31.02 -5.76 -38.21
N ALA A 364 -31.79 -5.84 -37.11
CA ALA A 364 -31.65 -6.74 -35.96
C ALA A 364 -32.64 -7.93 -35.94
N ALA A 365 -32.34 -8.89 -35.05
CA ALA A 365 -33.21 -9.91 -34.40
C ALA A 365 -33.64 -11.13 -35.27
N PRO A 366 -34.02 -12.31 -34.70
CA PRO A 366 -34.61 -12.57 -33.37
C PRO A 366 -34.11 -13.87 -32.63
N PRO A 367 -34.73 -14.28 -31.49
CA PRO A 367 -34.22 -15.30 -30.55
C PRO A 367 -34.91 -16.67 -30.68
N ALA A 368 -34.35 -17.70 -30.02
CA ALA A 368 -34.98 -19.01 -29.77
C ALA A 368 -34.70 -19.41 -28.31
N ALA A 369 -35.69 -19.55 -27.42
CA ALA A 369 -36.56 -20.72 -27.18
C ALA A 369 -35.75 -22.00 -26.86
N GLY A 370 -35.92 -22.77 -25.77
CA GLY A 370 -36.81 -22.79 -24.61
C GLY A 370 -36.75 -24.19 -23.95
N ILE A 371 -37.10 -24.27 -22.65
CA ILE A 371 -37.62 -25.42 -21.85
C ILE A 371 -36.64 -26.61 -21.53
N PRO A 372 -36.84 -27.47 -20.48
CA PRO A 372 -37.68 -27.38 -19.26
C PRO A 372 -37.02 -27.70 -17.90
N SER A 373 -37.75 -27.26 -16.87
CA SER A 373 -37.76 -27.70 -15.46
C SER A 373 -37.98 -29.21 -15.28
N THR A 374 -37.27 -29.83 -14.34
CA THR A 374 -37.71 -31.05 -13.65
C THR A 374 -37.31 -31.00 -12.18
N VAL A 375 -38.34 -30.95 -11.33
CA VAL A 375 -38.33 -31.28 -9.90
C VAL A 375 -38.71 -32.77 -9.78
N PRO A 376 -38.15 -33.49 -8.79
CA PRO A 376 -38.96 -34.48 -8.10
C PRO A 376 -39.00 -34.22 -6.59
N ALA A 377 -40.23 -34.28 -6.07
CA ALA A 377 -40.53 -34.44 -4.65
C ALA A 377 -40.52 -35.93 -4.29
N ALA A 378 -39.79 -36.31 -3.24
CA ALA A 378 -39.92 -37.55 -2.45
C ALA A 378 -38.98 -37.40 -1.25
N GLY A 379 -39.29 -37.75 -0.01
CA GLY A 379 -40.47 -38.32 0.59
C GLY A 379 -40.22 -38.35 2.11
N SER A 380 -41.29 -38.20 2.86
CA SER A 380 -41.39 -38.43 4.29
C SER A 380 -40.81 -39.79 4.71
N ARG A 381 -39.98 -39.82 5.75
CA ARG A 381 -39.88 -40.97 6.67
C ARG A 381 -39.63 -40.54 8.10
N THR A 382 -40.71 -40.66 8.86
CA THR A 382 -40.82 -40.79 10.30
C THR A 382 -40.07 -42.05 10.78
N VAL A 383 -39.16 -41.90 11.74
CA VAL A 383 -38.77 -42.86 12.81
C VAL A 383 -38.14 -41.95 13.88
N GLY A 384 -38.55 -41.84 15.15
CA GLY A 384 -39.24 -42.79 16.01
C GLY A 384 -38.24 -43.34 17.04
N MET A 385 -38.15 -42.67 18.21
CA MET A 385 -37.68 -43.16 19.52
C MET A 385 -36.34 -43.92 19.62
N ALA A 386 -35.38 -43.33 20.33
CA ALA A 386 -34.99 -43.76 21.70
C ALA A 386 -34.03 -42.72 22.31
#